data_AF-A0A259R639-F1
#
_entry.id   AF-A0A259R639-F1
#
_cell.length_a   1.000
_cell.length_b   1.000
_cell.length_c   1.000
_cell.angle_alpha   90.00
_cell.angle_beta   90.00
_cell.angle_gamma   90.00
#
_symmetry.space_group_name_H-M   'P 1'
#
loop_
_entity.id
_entity.type
_entity.pdbx_description
1 polymer ?
#
loop_
_entity_poly.entity_id
_entity_poly.type
_entity_poly.pdbx_seq_one_letter_code
_entity_poly.pdbx_strand_id
1 'polypeptide(L)'
;MRQGGAASMTGKSPRKKVDALYWQGRLRAAQAYLDAAQQAHLLAEEGQNCNPVISQMVLSAIAFGDSLTAKRAQVVNQQDHAQAPRLLRDVLGNLLPDGQERRYRRILSFKDEVQYGTR
;
A
#
# COMPACT_ATOMS: atom_id res chain seq x y z
N MET A 1 -29.64 9.01 40.17
CA MET A 1 -28.58 8.22 39.53
C MET A 1 -28.78 8.26 38.02
N ARG A 2 -27.87 8.89 37.26
CA ARG A 2 -27.81 8.77 35.79
C ARG A 2 -26.35 8.58 35.42
N GLN A 3 -25.97 7.37 35.04
CA GLN A 3 -24.69 7.10 34.38
C GLN A 3 -24.96 7.09 32.87
N GLY A 4 -24.58 8.17 32.19
CA GLY A 4 -24.46 8.19 30.73
C GLY A 4 -23.02 7.84 30.37
N GLY A 5 -22.73 6.54 30.24
CA GLY A 5 -21.47 6.07 29.70
C GLY A 5 -21.46 6.27 28.19
N ALA A 6 -20.80 7.34 27.72
CA ALA A 6 -20.48 7.49 26.31
C ALA A 6 -19.47 6.39 25.94
N ALA A 7 -19.91 5.44 25.11
CA ALA A 7 -19.01 4.48 24.49
C ALA A 7 -18.04 5.24 23.59
N SER A 8 -16.79 5.38 24.04
CA SER A 8 -15.68 5.86 23.22
C SER A 8 -15.43 4.83 22.13
N MET A 9 -15.88 5.11 20.91
CA MET A 9 -15.39 4.40 19.73
C MET A 9 -13.92 4.74 19.57
N THR A 10 -13.04 3.88 20.05
CA THR A 10 -11.61 3.92 19.76
C THR A 10 -11.41 3.52 18.30
N GLY A 11 -11.64 4.46 17.39
CA GLY A 11 -11.26 4.30 16.00
C GLY A 11 -9.74 4.07 15.96
N LYS A 12 -9.32 2.83 15.75
CA LYS A 12 -7.90 2.51 15.55
C LYS A 12 -7.40 3.41 14.41
N SER A 13 -6.39 4.22 14.69
CA SER A 13 -5.72 4.99 13.65
C SER A 13 -5.26 4.01 12.58
N PRO A 14 -5.55 4.24 11.28
CA PRO A 14 -5.11 3.36 10.19
C PRO A 14 -3.58 3.29 10.07
N ARG A 15 -2.87 4.13 10.84
CA ARG A 15 -1.42 4.25 10.91
C ARG A 15 -0.85 3.40 12.04
N LYS A 16 0.13 2.57 11.72
CA LYS A 16 0.96 1.82 12.69
C LYS A 16 2.33 2.46 12.81
N LYS A 17 2.80 2.73 14.03
CA LYS A 17 4.19 3.15 14.30
C LYS A 17 5.17 1.99 14.09
N VAL A 18 6.36 2.30 13.57
CA VAL A 18 7.42 1.32 13.28
C VAL A 18 8.80 1.87 13.63
N ASP A 19 9.79 0.97 13.71
CA ASP A 19 11.17 1.34 14.04
C ASP A 19 11.84 2.17 12.94
N ALA A 20 12.86 2.94 13.31
CA ALA A 20 13.55 3.88 12.41
C ALA A 20 14.16 3.22 11.16
N LEU A 21 14.50 1.92 11.21
CA LEU A 21 15.08 1.17 10.09
C LEU A 21 14.05 0.30 9.33
N TYR A 22 12.78 0.30 9.75
CA TYR A 22 11.72 -0.54 9.16
C TYR A 22 11.56 -0.29 7.65
N TRP A 23 11.79 0.95 7.21
CA TRP A 23 11.70 1.34 5.80
C TRP A 23 12.61 0.54 4.87
N GLN A 24 13.76 0.06 5.36
CA GLN A 24 14.73 -0.70 4.56
C GLN A 24 14.17 -2.08 4.19
N GLY A 25 13.47 -2.72 5.13
CA GLY A 25 12.80 -3.99 4.88
C GLY A 25 11.68 -3.83 3.87
N ARG A 26 10.89 -2.75 3.98
CA ARG A 26 9.83 -2.45 3.00
C ARG A 26 10.38 -2.10 1.62
N LEU A 27 11.49 -1.36 1.54
CA LEU A 27 12.16 -1.07 0.27
C LEU A 27 12.62 -2.37 -0.42
N ARG A 28 13.32 -3.24 0.32
CA ARG A 28 13.74 -4.56 -0.20
C ARG A 28 12.57 -5.40 -0.69
N ALA A 29 11.47 -5.44 0.07
CA ALA A 29 10.26 -6.13 -0.35
C ALA A 29 9.64 -5.52 -1.61
N ALA A 30 9.59 -4.18 -1.70
CA ALA A 30 9.05 -3.47 -2.84
C ALA A 30 9.82 -3.77 -4.14
N GLN A 31 11.16 -3.76 -4.07
CA GLN A 31 12.03 -4.19 -5.17
C GLN A 31 11.78 -5.66 -5.53
N ALA A 32 11.76 -6.57 -4.57
CA ALA A 32 11.58 -8.00 -4.85
C ALA A 32 10.24 -8.29 -5.54
N TYR A 33 9.15 -7.61 -5.15
CA TYR A 33 7.86 -7.72 -5.83
C TYR A 33 7.89 -7.13 -7.24
N LEU A 34 8.61 -6.02 -7.45
CA LEU A 34 8.75 -5.43 -8.78
C LEU A 34 9.53 -6.37 -9.71
N ASP A 35 10.65 -6.92 -9.23
CA ASP A 35 11.46 -7.87 -9.99
C ASP A 35 10.66 -9.13 -10.34
N ALA A 36 9.89 -9.66 -9.37
CA ALA A 36 9.00 -10.80 -9.60
C ALA A 36 7.90 -10.48 -10.63
N ALA A 37 7.32 -9.28 -10.60
CA ALA A 37 6.35 -8.85 -11.59
C ALA A 37 6.96 -8.78 -13.00
N GLN A 38 8.16 -8.23 -13.12
CA GLN A 38 8.89 -8.13 -14.39
C GLN A 38 9.25 -9.50 -14.95
N GLN A 39 9.75 -10.40 -14.11
CA GLN A 39 10.07 -11.78 -14.51
C GLN A 39 8.82 -12.54 -14.95
N ALA A 40 7.73 -12.45 -14.18
CA ALA A 40 6.48 -13.11 -14.51
C ALA A 40 5.87 -12.54 -15.80
N HIS A 41 5.98 -11.23 -16.04
CA HIS A 41 5.52 -10.62 -17.28
C HIS A 41 6.35 -11.08 -18.50
N LEU A 42 7.67 -11.19 -18.35
CA LEU A 42 8.56 -11.65 -19.42
C LEU A 42 8.26 -13.09 -19.86
N LEU A 43 7.86 -13.94 -18.91
CA LEU A 43 7.53 -15.35 -19.15
C LEU A 43 6.07 -15.59 -19.54
N ALA A 44 5.22 -14.56 -19.49
CA ALA A 44 3.81 -14.69 -19.79
C ALA A 44 3.60 -14.93 -21.30
N GLU A 45 2.80 -15.94 -21.62
CA GLU A 45 2.37 -16.23 -22.99
C GLU A 45 1.01 -15.59 -23.29
N GLU A 46 0.69 -15.44 -24.57
CA GLU A 46 -0.60 -14.93 -25.00
C GLU A 46 -1.76 -15.81 -24.46
N GLY A 47 -2.79 -15.16 -23.93
CA GLY A 47 -3.95 -15.82 -23.33
C GLY A 47 -3.75 -16.29 -21.88
N GLN A 48 -2.55 -16.19 -21.30
CA GLN A 48 -2.33 -16.52 -19.89
C GLN A 48 -2.91 -15.46 -18.94
N ASN A 49 -3.31 -15.90 -17.76
CA ASN A 49 -3.84 -15.01 -16.73
C ASN A 49 -2.73 -14.11 -16.15
N CYS A 50 -2.83 -12.80 -16.38
CA CYS A 50 -1.88 -11.80 -15.87
C CYS A 50 -2.19 -11.31 -14.44
N ASN A 51 -3.25 -11.78 -13.78
CA ASN A 51 -3.56 -11.39 -12.40
C ASN A 51 -2.39 -11.60 -11.41
N PRO A 52 -1.57 -12.66 -11.52
CA PRO A 52 -0.38 -12.79 -10.68
C PRO A 52 0.63 -11.66 -10.90
N VAL A 53 0.89 -11.26 -12.16
CA VAL A 53 1.78 -10.14 -12.49
C VAL A 53 1.26 -8.85 -11.85
N ILE A 54 -0.03 -8.55 -12.07
CA ILE A 54 -0.66 -7.34 -11.53
C ILE A 54 -0.66 -7.35 -10.00
N SER A 55 -0.90 -8.51 -9.37
CA SER A 55 -0.82 -8.68 -7.92
C SER A 55 0.56 -8.29 -7.39
N GLN A 56 1.64 -8.72 -8.06
CA GLN A 56 3.00 -8.35 -7.66
C GLN A 56 3.26 -6.84 -7.84
N MET A 57 2.76 -6.23 -8.91
CA MET A 57 2.85 -4.77 -9.10
C MET A 57 2.16 -4.00 -7.97
N VAL A 58 0.97 -4.45 -7.55
CA VAL A 58 0.20 -3.85 -6.45
C VAL A 58 0.94 -4.01 -5.12
N LEU A 59 1.46 -5.19 -4.82
CA LEU A 59 2.25 -5.44 -3.61
C LEU A 59 3.53 -4.60 -3.56
N SER A 60 4.21 -4.45 -4.70
CA SER A 60 5.36 -3.55 -4.84
C SER A 60 5.00 -2.11 -4.52
N ALA A 61 3.90 -1.60 -5.09
CA ALA A 61 3.44 -0.23 -4.86
C ALA A 61 3.10 0.02 -3.37
N ILE A 62 2.40 -0.91 -2.72
CA ILE A 62 2.10 -0.84 -1.27
C ILE A 62 3.39 -0.76 -0.47
N ALA A 63 4.37 -1.62 -0.77
CA ALA A 63 5.62 -1.67 -0.04
C ALA A 63 6.49 -0.41 -0.26
N PHE A 64 6.51 0.17 -1.46
CA PHE A 64 7.15 1.48 -1.70
C PHE A 64 6.47 2.59 -0.91
N GLY A 65 5.13 2.64 -0.91
CA GLY A 65 4.37 3.61 -0.11
C GLY A 65 4.72 3.53 1.38
N ASP A 66 4.69 2.33 1.96
CA ASP A 66 5.07 2.11 3.35
C ASP A 66 6.54 2.41 3.63
N SER A 67 7.44 2.16 2.68
CA SER A 67 8.85 2.51 2.83
C SER A 67 9.03 4.02 2.96
N LEU A 68 8.36 4.80 2.11
CA LEU A 68 8.42 6.27 2.15
C LEU A 68 7.84 6.82 3.45
N THR A 69 6.69 6.32 3.89
CA THR A 69 6.05 6.79 5.12
C THR A 69 6.82 6.36 6.37
N ALA A 70 7.40 5.15 6.37
CA ALA A 70 8.25 4.67 7.45
C ALA A 70 9.56 5.48 7.54
N LYS A 71 10.20 5.77 6.40
CA LYS A 71 11.45 6.53 6.37
C LYS A 71 11.26 7.97 6.85
N ARG A 72 10.13 8.60 6.50
CA ARG A 72 9.89 10.02 6.77
C ARG A 72 9.22 10.29 8.11
N ALA A 73 8.36 9.38 8.57
CA ALA A 73 7.52 9.61 9.74
C ALA A 73 7.36 8.37 10.64
N GLN A 74 8.09 7.28 10.39
CA GLN A 74 8.06 6.05 11.20
C GLN A 74 6.64 5.48 11.35
N VAL A 75 5.83 5.61 10.29
CA VAL A 75 4.47 5.07 10.22
C VAL A 75 4.24 4.31 8.93
N VAL A 76 3.43 3.26 9.00
CA VAL A 76 2.96 2.48 7.86
C VAL A 76 1.44 2.31 7.91
N ASN A 77 0.84 1.96 6.79
CA ASN A 77 -0.58 1.66 6.75
C ASN A 77 -0.83 0.22 7.28
N GLN A 78 -1.74 0.06 8.23
CA GLN A 78 -1.80 -1.20 8.99
C GLN A 78 -2.60 -2.32 8.30
N GLN A 79 -3.69 -2.01 7.58
CA GLN A 79 -4.58 -3.02 6.98
C GLN A 79 -5.42 -2.51 5.80
N ASP A 80 -5.93 -1.27 5.87
CA ASP A 80 -6.77 -0.71 4.82
C ASP A 80 -5.90 -0.07 3.73
N HIS A 81 -5.47 -0.86 2.75
CA HIS A 81 -4.61 -0.38 1.67
C HIS A 81 -5.25 0.73 0.81
N ALA A 82 -6.59 0.89 0.85
CA ALA A 82 -7.24 2.02 0.20
C ALA A 82 -6.89 3.36 0.87
N GLN A 83 -6.46 3.36 2.14
CA GLN A 83 -6.00 4.56 2.86
C GLN A 83 -4.51 4.86 2.65
N ALA A 84 -3.75 3.98 2.00
CA ALA A 84 -2.32 4.19 1.79
C ALA A 84 -2.00 5.48 1.01
N PRO A 85 -2.75 5.90 -0.04
CA PRO A 85 -2.52 7.18 -0.72
C PRO A 85 -2.71 8.39 0.19
N ARG A 86 -3.72 8.33 1.07
CA ARG A 86 -3.98 9.39 2.05
C ARG A 86 -2.83 9.50 3.04
N LEU A 87 -2.37 8.38 3.59
CA LEU A 87 -1.20 8.37 4.49
C LEU A 87 0.05 8.93 3.81
N LEU A 88 0.30 8.53 2.56
CA LEU A 88 1.44 9.02 1.79
C LEU A 88 1.38 10.53 1.58
N ARG A 89 0.19 11.07 1.22
CA ARG A 89 -0.05 12.51 1.12
C ARG A 89 0.16 13.22 2.46
N ASP A 90 -0.38 12.67 3.54
CA ASP A 90 -0.26 13.28 4.87
C ASP A 90 1.21 13.36 5.34
N VAL A 91 2.05 12.41 4.95
CA VAL A 91 3.48 12.36 5.35
C VAL A 91 4.37 13.20 4.42
N LEU A 92 4.13 13.19 3.11
CA LEU A 92 4.98 13.87 2.13
C LEU A 92 4.52 15.31 1.83
N GLY A 93 3.25 15.63 2.06
CA GLY A 93 2.66 16.94 1.75
C GLY A 93 2.91 17.33 0.30
N ASN A 94 3.48 18.52 0.08
CA ASN A 94 3.78 19.07 -1.24
C ASN A 94 4.96 18.38 -1.95
N LEU A 95 5.70 17.50 -1.27
CA LEU A 95 6.76 16.71 -1.90
C LEU A 95 6.19 15.57 -2.76
N LEU A 96 4.91 15.22 -2.59
CA LEU A 96 4.22 14.24 -3.44
C LEU A 96 3.52 14.97 -4.59
N PRO A 97 3.92 14.76 -5.86
CA PRO A 97 3.19 15.32 -6.98
C PRO A 97 1.79 14.71 -7.07
N ASP A 98 0.76 15.52 -7.36
CA ASP A 98 -0.62 15.03 -7.45
C ASP A 98 -0.81 13.95 -8.51
N GLY A 99 -0.06 14.04 -9.61
CA GLY A 99 -0.04 13.00 -10.65
C GLY A 99 0.45 11.66 -10.13
N GLN A 100 1.43 11.65 -9.22
CA GLN A 100 1.94 10.42 -8.60
C GLN A 100 0.95 9.84 -7.60
N GLU A 101 0.30 10.68 -6.78
CA GLU A 101 -0.76 10.21 -5.88
C GLU A 101 -1.92 9.56 -6.65
N ARG A 102 -2.38 10.20 -7.75
CA ARG A 102 -3.45 9.65 -8.59
C ARG A 102 -3.06 8.30 -9.22
N ARG A 103 -1.83 8.19 -9.72
CA ARG A 103 -1.32 6.92 -10.27
C ARG A 103 -1.23 5.85 -9.18
N TYR A 104 -0.72 6.19 -8.00
CA TYR A 104 -0.62 5.26 -6.88
C TYR A 104 -2.00 4.75 -6.45
N ARG A 105 -2.99 5.63 -6.32
CA ARG A 105 -4.38 5.26 -6.03
C ARG A 105 -4.97 4.31 -7.08
N ARG A 106 -4.71 4.56 -8.37
CA ARG A 106 -5.16 3.71 -9.46
C ARG A 106 -4.49 2.33 -9.44
N ILE A 107 -3.20 2.23 -9.07
CA ILE A 107 -2.55 0.92 -8.94
C ILE A 107 -3.23 0.12 -7.82
N LEU A 108 -3.44 0.74 -6.66
CA LEU A 108 -4.06 0.07 -5.50
C LEU A 108 -5.49 -0.40 -5.75
N SER A 109 -6.26 0.26 -6.62
CA SER A 109 -7.65 -0.16 -6.91
C SER A 109 -7.72 -1.51 -7.61
N PHE A 110 -6.65 -1.94 -8.28
CA PHE A 110 -6.61 -3.27 -8.91
C PHE A 110 -6.50 -4.41 -7.89
N LYS A 111 -6.16 -4.12 -6.62
CA LYS A 111 -5.88 -5.15 -5.61
C LYS A 111 -7.02 -6.16 -5.49
N ASP A 112 -8.24 -5.69 -5.25
CA ASP A 112 -9.37 -6.57 -4.99
C ASP A 112 -9.79 -7.32 -6.25
N GLU A 113 -9.74 -6.65 -7.41
CA GLU A 113 -10.04 -7.25 -8.72
C GLU A 113 -9.10 -8.41 -9.03
N VAL A 114 -7.78 -8.23 -8.84
CA VAL A 114 -6.80 -9.26 -9.22
C VAL A 114 -6.65 -10.37 -8.17
N GLN A 115 -6.95 -10.09 -6.90
CA GLN A 115 -6.84 -11.07 -5.81
C GLN A 115 -8.08 -11.94 -5.66
N TYR A 116 -9.27 -11.41 -5.95
CA TYR A 116 -10.52 -12.16 -5.79
C TYR A 116 -11.17 -12.56 -7.12
N GLY A 117 -10.66 -12.05 -8.25
CA GLY A 117 -11.27 -12.23 -9.57
C GLY A 117 -12.57 -11.42 -9.71
N THR A 118 -13.05 -11.28 -10.94
CA THR A 118 -14.47 -10.93 -11.16
C THR A 118 -15.33 -12.01 -10.53
N ARG A 119 -16.16 -11.62 -9.55
CA ARG A 119 -17.28 -12.44 -9.08
C ARG A 119 -18.23 -12.78 -10.22
#